data_AF-A0A7C4ZQT2-F1
#
_entry.id   AF-A0A7C4ZQT2-F1
#
_cell.length_a   1.000
_cell.length_b   1.000
_cell.length_c   1.000
_cell.angle_alpha   90.00
_cell.angle_beta   90.00
_cell.angle_gamma   90.00
#
_symmetry.space_group_name_H-M   'P 1'
#
loop_
_entity.id
_entity.type
_entity.pdbx_description
1 polymer ?
#
loop_
_entity_poly.entity_id
_entity_poly.type
_entity_poly.pdbx_seq_one_letter_code
_entity_poly.pdbx_strand_id
1 'polypeptide(L)'
;MTEKKKIDRVYVDKKDLADFNRLKERDSPFANCQSKEVWLAAMVVGFNEGGRIPLKNKEGYVRLEYFTDEERALIKSIAVATEDNLNVLLDEEKVYSIAEEYATGGIALLKAKVFGGEYGSFVKKLESELLRKFKENMGSQAEPQTLEEVIDLPVADLINKGESKSVEFKSSLIWDYKKEQPNKLIGMIVARAISSFMNSEGGVLLIGVDNNRKVLGLDKDLAQLKGSRDEFELHFTNIVNNYLGKINRPLINLRFSEIENKEVAVVVVKKAPRPVYLKYEGKTEFFIRSGNSSQSLDVSEATEYIKDHWPDL
;
A
#
# COMPACT_ATOMS: atom_id res chain seq x y z
N MET A 1 14.36 51.60 0.60
CA MET A 1 14.02 50.17 0.78
C MET A 1 13.32 49.74 -0.49
N THR A 2 14.02 49.00 -1.35
CA THR A 2 13.43 48.40 -2.55
C THR A 2 12.40 47.38 -2.07
N GLU A 3 11.11 47.62 -2.36
CA GLU A 3 10.04 46.65 -2.14
C GLU A 3 10.47 45.34 -2.82
N LYS A 4 10.73 44.29 -2.03
CA LYS A 4 10.94 42.96 -2.58
C LYS A 4 9.68 42.59 -3.36
N LYS A 5 9.82 42.45 -4.67
CA LYS A 5 8.72 42.08 -5.57
C LYS A 5 8.18 40.73 -5.10
N LYS A 6 6.96 40.72 -4.59
CA LYS A 6 6.29 39.50 -4.09
C LYS A 6 6.18 38.50 -5.25
N ILE A 7 6.60 37.26 -5.01
CA ILE A 7 6.50 36.19 -6.00
C ILE A 7 5.01 35.91 -6.22
N ASP A 8 4.57 35.97 -7.47
CA ASP A 8 3.15 35.79 -7.84
C ASP A 8 2.91 34.51 -8.65
N ARG A 9 3.98 33.86 -9.13
CA ARG A 9 3.94 32.67 -9.97
C ARG A 9 5.20 31.81 -9.81
N VAL A 10 5.10 30.54 -10.17
CA VAL A 10 6.25 29.66 -10.42
C VAL A 10 6.73 29.82 -11.86
N TYR A 11 8.04 29.64 -12.04
CA TYR A 11 8.70 29.75 -13.34
C TYR A 11 9.13 28.38 -13.88
N VAL A 12 9.33 28.32 -15.19
CA VAL A 12 9.96 27.18 -15.88
C VAL A 12 11.04 27.72 -16.82
N ASP A 13 11.96 26.86 -17.27
CA ASP A 13 12.85 27.26 -18.35
C ASP A 13 12.07 27.31 -19.67
N LYS A 14 12.24 28.40 -20.42
CA LYS A 14 11.55 28.64 -21.69
C LYS A 14 11.71 27.49 -22.68
N LYS A 15 12.85 26.80 -22.67
CA LYS A 15 13.10 25.65 -23.56
C LYS A 15 12.19 24.45 -23.25
N ASP A 16 11.71 24.33 -22.01
CA ASP A 16 10.93 23.18 -21.52
C ASP A 16 9.42 23.35 -21.75
N LEU A 17 8.96 24.54 -22.17
CA LEU A 17 7.54 24.80 -22.43
C LEU A 17 6.92 23.82 -23.44
N ALA A 18 7.69 23.42 -24.45
CA ALA A 18 7.24 22.43 -25.43
C ALA A 18 6.95 21.08 -24.78
N ASP A 19 7.78 20.67 -23.81
CA ASP A 19 7.61 19.40 -23.09
C ASP A 19 6.43 19.46 -22.11
N PHE A 20 6.24 20.59 -21.43
CA PHE A 20 5.05 20.84 -20.61
C PHE A 20 3.75 20.79 -21.43
N ASN A 21 3.76 21.36 -22.64
CA ASN A 21 2.61 21.33 -23.52
C ASN A 21 2.35 19.93 -24.09
N ARG A 22 3.42 19.21 -24.47
CA ARG A 22 3.34 17.83 -24.97
C ARG A 22 2.66 16.90 -23.97
N LEU A 23 3.00 17.03 -22.68
CA LEU A 23 2.36 16.25 -21.63
C LEU A 23 0.86 16.54 -21.50
N LYS A 24 0.32 17.63 -22.04
CA LYS A 24 -1.12 17.94 -21.96
C LYS A 24 -1.89 17.53 -23.23
N GLU A 25 -1.23 16.86 -24.17
CA GLU A 25 -1.90 16.35 -25.37
C GLU A 25 -2.77 15.12 -25.06
N ARG A 26 -3.69 14.80 -25.97
CA ARG A 26 -4.78 13.83 -25.74
C ARG A 26 -4.33 12.40 -25.43
N ASP A 27 -3.16 12.02 -25.89
CA ASP A 27 -2.54 10.71 -25.69
C ASP A 27 -1.73 10.62 -24.39
N SER A 28 -1.71 11.70 -23.60
CA SER A 28 -1.05 11.74 -22.30
C SER A 28 -2.02 11.52 -21.14
N PRO A 29 -1.60 10.85 -20.05
CA PRO A 29 -2.37 10.79 -18.81
C PRO A 29 -2.66 12.18 -18.21
N PHE A 30 -1.93 13.23 -18.61
CA PHE A 30 -2.18 14.60 -18.16
C PHE A 30 -3.04 15.43 -19.13
N ALA A 31 -3.70 14.83 -20.12
CA ALA A 31 -4.51 15.53 -21.13
C ALA A 31 -5.54 16.50 -20.54
N ASN A 32 -6.15 16.12 -19.40
CA ASN A 32 -7.19 16.89 -18.72
C ASN A 32 -6.68 17.64 -17.47
N CYS A 33 -5.38 17.58 -17.21
CA CYS A 33 -4.77 18.20 -16.04
C CYS A 33 -4.53 19.70 -16.25
N GLN A 34 -4.62 20.44 -15.14
CA GLN A 34 -4.23 21.85 -15.08
C GLN A 34 -2.70 21.96 -15.19
N SER A 35 -2.22 23.10 -15.71
CA SER A 35 -0.77 23.34 -15.82
C SER A 35 -0.05 23.24 -14.48
N LYS A 36 -0.74 23.57 -13.37
CA LYS A 36 -0.20 23.42 -12.01
C LYS A 36 0.08 21.97 -11.63
N GLU A 37 -0.77 21.05 -12.05
CA GLU A 37 -0.66 19.62 -11.72
C GLU A 37 0.51 18.99 -12.48
N VAL A 38 0.68 19.34 -13.75
CA VAL A 38 1.83 18.90 -14.56
C VAL A 38 3.13 19.47 -13.99
N TRP A 39 3.12 20.73 -13.55
CA TRP A 39 4.27 21.35 -12.89
C TRP A 39 4.62 20.68 -11.56
N LEU A 40 3.64 20.40 -10.71
CA LEU A 40 3.85 19.66 -9.46
C LEU A 40 4.36 18.24 -9.72
N ALA A 41 3.81 17.54 -10.72
CA ALA A 41 4.29 16.21 -11.10
C ALA A 41 5.74 16.24 -11.58
N ALA A 42 6.11 17.22 -12.40
CA ALA A 42 7.49 17.41 -12.85
C ALA A 42 8.42 17.71 -11.65
N MET A 43 8.01 18.61 -10.74
CA MET A 43 8.77 18.92 -9.52
C MET A 43 9.01 17.67 -8.68
N VAL A 44 7.96 16.90 -8.40
CA VAL A 44 8.06 15.68 -7.60
C VAL A 44 8.96 14.66 -8.28
N VAL A 45 8.80 14.41 -9.57
CA VAL A 45 9.68 13.49 -10.32
C VAL A 45 11.13 13.95 -10.31
N GLY A 46 11.38 15.25 -10.47
CA GLY A 46 12.73 15.81 -10.42
C GLY A 46 13.37 15.64 -9.05
N PHE A 47 12.66 15.95 -7.96
CA PHE A 47 13.14 15.71 -6.61
C PHE A 47 13.46 14.23 -6.37
N ASN A 48 12.51 13.39 -6.75
CA ASN A 48 12.56 11.96 -6.55
C ASN A 48 13.78 11.33 -7.23
N GLU A 49 14.08 11.71 -8.48
CA GLU A 49 15.17 11.16 -9.27
C GLU A 49 16.48 11.96 -9.14
N GLY A 50 16.54 12.94 -8.22
CA GLY A 50 17.72 13.80 -8.03
C GLY A 50 18.00 14.76 -9.19
N GLY A 51 17.04 14.94 -10.10
CA GLY A 51 17.11 15.84 -11.25
C GLY A 51 16.90 17.29 -10.85
N ARG A 52 17.90 17.90 -10.20
CA ARG A 52 17.90 19.34 -9.85
C ARG A 52 18.68 20.14 -10.89
N ILE A 53 17.99 20.97 -11.68
CA ILE A 53 18.62 21.71 -12.78
C ILE A 53 18.29 23.22 -12.66
N PRO A 54 19.30 24.10 -12.52
CA PRO A 54 19.11 25.54 -12.51
C PRO A 54 18.38 26.07 -13.75
N LEU A 55 17.38 26.93 -13.52
CA LEU A 55 16.68 27.63 -14.60
C LEU A 55 17.63 28.65 -15.23
N LYS A 56 17.71 28.67 -16.56
CA LYS A 56 18.52 29.65 -17.30
C LYS A 56 17.66 30.78 -17.83
N ASN A 57 16.56 30.43 -18.51
CA ASN A 57 15.66 31.40 -19.13
C ASN A 57 14.27 31.31 -18.50
N LYS A 58 14.04 32.05 -17.42
CA LYS A 58 12.78 32.00 -16.66
C LYS A 58 11.59 32.54 -17.48
N GLU A 59 10.58 31.71 -17.69
CA GLU A 59 9.26 32.08 -18.19
C GLU A 59 8.22 31.81 -17.10
N GLY A 60 7.33 32.78 -16.83
CA GLY A 60 6.28 32.60 -15.81
C GLY A 60 5.23 31.60 -16.27
N TYR A 61 4.96 30.56 -15.48
CA TYR A 61 4.14 29.43 -15.91
C TYR A 61 2.77 29.37 -15.21
N VAL A 62 2.73 29.29 -13.87
CA VAL A 62 1.49 29.14 -13.09
C VAL A 62 1.49 30.11 -11.93
N ARG A 63 0.38 30.84 -11.76
CA ARG A 63 0.22 31.76 -10.62
C ARG A 63 0.10 31.02 -9.31
N LEU A 64 0.77 31.53 -8.27
CA LEU A 64 0.75 30.94 -6.94
C LEU A 64 -0.65 30.91 -6.34
N GLU A 65 -1.51 31.88 -6.66
CA GLU A 65 -2.90 31.93 -6.17
C GLU A 65 -3.73 30.68 -6.47
N TYR A 66 -3.36 29.89 -7.48
CA TYR A 66 -4.06 28.65 -7.84
C TYR A 66 -3.61 27.42 -7.05
N PHE A 67 -2.57 27.54 -6.22
CA PHE A 67 -2.08 26.45 -5.39
C PHE A 67 -2.81 26.42 -4.04
N THR A 68 -3.30 25.24 -3.66
CA THR A 68 -3.90 24.99 -2.34
C THR A 68 -2.84 25.00 -1.25
N ASP A 69 -3.27 25.01 0.01
CA ASP A 69 -2.36 24.97 1.15
C ASP A 69 -1.59 23.64 1.21
N GLU A 70 -2.22 22.52 0.83
CA GLU A 70 -1.55 21.21 0.73
C GLU A 70 -0.48 21.19 -0.37
N GLU A 71 -0.78 21.75 -1.55
CA GLU A 71 0.18 21.83 -2.65
C GLU A 71 1.37 22.73 -2.29
N ARG A 72 1.14 23.83 -1.55
CA ARG A 72 2.21 24.69 -1.02
C ARG A 72 3.01 24.00 0.07
N ALA A 73 2.38 23.18 0.91
CA ALA A 73 3.06 22.39 1.91
C ALA A 73 4.01 21.37 1.27
N LEU A 74 3.61 20.75 0.16
CA LEU A 74 4.46 19.85 -0.63
C LEU A 74 5.70 20.57 -1.20
N ILE A 75 5.53 21.77 -1.76
CA ILE A 75 6.64 22.59 -2.25
C ILE A 75 7.63 22.90 -1.10
N LYS A 76 7.10 23.31 0.05
CA LYS A 76 7.88 23.62 1.25
C LYS A 76 8.61 22.39 1.80
N SER A 77 7.98 21.21 1.80
CA SER A 77 8.59 19.99 2.32
C SER A 77 9.77 19.55 1.48
N ILE A 78 9.68 19.66 0.15
CA ILE A 78 10.81 19.41 -0.76
C ILE A 78 11.96 20.37 -0.48
N ALA A 79 11.68 21.66 -0.29
CA ALA A 79 12.72 22.64 0.03
C ALA A 79 13.43 22.32 1.36
N VAL A 80 12.68 21.94 2.40
CA VAL A 80 13.24 21.52 3.70
C VAL A 80 14.09 20.27 3.54
N ALA A 81 13.60 19.25 2.83
CA ALA A 81 14.34 18.01 2.61
C ALA A 81 15.63 18.22 1.80
N THR A 82 15.62 19.18 0.88
CA THR A 82 16.78 19.51 0.03
C THR A 82 17.88 20.25 0.80
N GLU A 83 17.48 21.16 1.69
CA GLU A 83 18.42 21.97 2.47
C GLU A 83 18.77 21.34 3.82
N ASP A 84 18.10 20.25 4.19
CA ASP A 84 18.19 19.58 5.50
C ASP A 84 18.04 20.57 6.67
N ASN A 85 17.18 21.57 6.50
CA ASN A 85 17.03 22.68 7.46
C ASN A 85 15.68 23.39 7.33
N LEU A 86 14.98 23.55 8.46
CA LEU A 86 13.71 24.28 8.53
C LEU A 86 13.81 25.78 8.24
N ASN A 87 14.99 26.38 8.41
CA ASN A 87 15.19 27.82 8.18
C ASN A 87 14.96 28.23 6.72
N VAL A 88 15.00 27.28 5.76
CA VAL A 88 14.65 27.55 4.36
C VAL A 88 13.23 28.12 4.24
N LEU A 89 12.32 27.76 5.16
CA LEU A 89 10.93 28.23 5.15
C LEU A 89 10.79 29.73 5.42
N LEU A 90 11.83 30.39 5.94
CA LEU A 90 11.87 31.84 6.12
C LEU A 90 12.19 32.59 4.82
N ASP A 91 12.71 31.90 3.82
CA ASP A 91 13.07 32.45 2.51
C ASP A 91 12.18 31.85 1.42
N GLU A 92 11.03 32.50 1.21
CA GLU A 92 10.03 32.06 0.22
C GLU A 92 10.61 32.05 -1.20
N GLU A 93 11.54 32.94 -1.54
CA GLU A 93 12.20 32.97 -2.84
C GLU A 93 13.08 31.74 -3.05
N LYS A 94 13.84 31.36 -2.02
CA LYS A 94 14.65 30.14 -2.06
C LYS A 94 13.78 28.87 -2.15
N VAL A 95 12.68 28.80 -1.39
CA VAL A 95 11.75 27.66 -1.44
C VAL A 95 11.23 27.43 -2.86
N TYR A 96 10.72 28.48 -3.51
CA TYR A 96 10.19 28.35 -4.87
C TYR A 96 11.30 28.14 -5.90
N SER A 97 12.48 28.73 -5.73
CA SER A 97 13.62 28.46 -6.62
C SER A 97 14.03 26.99 -6.60
N ILE A 98 14.09 26.34 -5.43
CA ILE A 98 14.39 24.89 -5.33
C ILE A 98 13.36 24.07 -6.09
N ALA A 99 12.08 24.38 -5.90
CA ALA A 99 10.98 23.68 -6.55
C ALA A 99 11.00 23.83 -8.08
N GLU A 100 11.30 25.04 -8.57
CA GLU A 100 11.49 25.32 -10.00
C GLU A 100 12.62 24.47 -10.58
N GLU A 101 13.76 24.38 -9.90
CA GLU A 101 14.92 23.59 -10.36
C GLU A 101 14.61 22.11 -10.49
N TYR A 102 13.83 21.56 -9.56
CA TYR A 102 13.34 20.20 -9.65
C TYR A 102 12.28 20.04 -10.75
N ALA A 103 11.38 20.99 -10.95
CA ALA A 103 10.43 20.94 -12.06
C ALA A 103 11.15 20.93 -13.42
N THR A 104 12.19 21.75 -13.56
CA THR A 104 13.04 21.81 -14.76
C THR A 104 13.82 20.52 -15.02
N GLY A 105 14.35 19.85 -13.99
CA GLY A 105 15.00 18.56 -14.20
C GLY A 105 14.02 17.40 -14.38
N GLY A 106 12.86 17.49 -13.73
CA GLY A 106 11.85 16.44 -13.74
C GLY A 106 10.99 16.40 -14.99
N ILE A 107 10.81 17.50 -15.72
CA ILE A 107 9.93 17.53 -16.91
C ILE A 107 10.40 16.59 -18.03
N ALA A 108 11.71 16.53 -18.29
CA ALA A 108 12.28 15.63 -19.28
C ALA A 108 12.13 14.16 -18.86
N LEU A 109 12.34 13.87 -17.58
CA LEU A 109 12.15 12.54 -17.00
C LEU A 109 10.69 12.11 -17.03
N LEU A 110 9.78 13.01 -16.69
CA LEU A 110 8.34 12.80 -16.72
C LEU A 110 7.87 12.49 -18.13
N LYS A 111 8.31 13.27 -19.13
CA LYS A 111 8.03 13.01 -20.54
C LYS A 111 8.55 11.64 -20.98
N ALA A 112 9.79 11.29 -20.61
CA ALA A 112 10.37 9.99 -20.94
C ALA A 112 9.60 8.83 -20.30
N LYS A 113 9.15 8.97 -19.05
CA LYS A 113 8.34 7.93 -18.38
C LYS A 113 6.94 7.79 -18.97
N VAL A 114 6.32 8.91 -19.40
CA VAL A 114 4.97 8.91 -20.00
C VAL A 114 4.98 8.31 -21.41
N PHE A 115 5.98 8.64 -22.23
CA PHE A 115 5.99 8.27 -23.66
C PHE A 115 7.04 7.21 -24.04
N GLY A 116 7.86 6.74 -23.09
CA GLY A 116 8.96 5.80 -23.33
C GLY A 116 8.69 4.33 -23.00
N GLY A 117 7.45 3.95 -22.66
CA GLY A 117 7.07 2.57 -22.30
C GLY A 117 5.76 2.09 -22.95
N GLU A 118 5.37 0.83 -22.68
CA GLU A 118 4.08 0.26 -23.12
C GLU A 118 2.90 1.11 -22.60
N TYR A 119 1.96 1.42 -23.50
CA TYR A 119 0.80 2.26 -23.22
C TYR A 119 0.00 1.73 -22.01
N GLY A 120 -0.32 2.62 -21.06
CA GLY A 120 -1.48 2.44 -20.17
C GLY A 120 -1.25 2.39 -18.66
N SER A 121 -0.02 2.35 -18.13
CA SER A 121 0.18 2.19 -16.67
C SER A 121 1.05 3.26 -15.97
N PHE A 122 1.35 4.39 -16.62
CA PHE A 122 2.22 5.42 -16.02
C PHE A 122 1.72 5.92 -14.66
N VAL A 123 0.42 6.20 -14.51
CA VAL A 123 -0.14 6.72 -13.24
C VAL A 123 0.03 5.69 -12.12
N LYS A 124 -0.31 4.42 -12.35
CA LYS A 124 -0.13 3.34 -11.37
C LYS A 124 1.34 3.06 -11.04
N LYS A 125 2.21 3.12 -12.05
CA LYS A 125 3.66 2.94 -11.88
C LYS A 125 4.27 4.10 -11.08
N LEU A 126 3.88 5.34 -11.40
CA LEU A 126 4.30 6.52 -10.67
C LEU A 126 3.80 6.47 -9.22
N GLU A 127 2.53 6.13 -9.01
CA GLU A 127 1.95 5.94 -7.67
C GLU A 127 2.74 4.90 -6.87
N SER A 128 3.06 3.76 -7.47
CA SER A 128 3.87 2.70 -6.84
C SER A 128 5.30 3.16 -6.52
N GLU A 129 5.95 3.87 -7.44
CA GLU A 129 7.29 4.45 -7.24
C GLU A 129 7.30 5.49 -6.10
N LEU A 130 6.27 6.34 -6.04
CA LEU A 130 6.11 7.35 -5.00
C LEU A 130 5.82 6.72 -3.64
N LEU A 131 4.94 5.72 -3.58
CA LEU A 131 4.68 4.97 -2.35
C LEU A 131 5.94 4.27 -1.84
N ARG A 132 6.77 3.74 -2.73
CA ARG A 132 8.06 3.13 -2.34
C ARG A 132 9.01 4.16 -1.75
N LYS A 133 9.22 5.30 -2.42
CA LYS A 133 10.16 6.32 -1.91
C LYS A 133 9.63 7.09 -0.70
N PHE A 134 8.31 7.25 -0.57
CA PHE A 134 7.71 7.74 0.66
C PHE A 134 8.01 6.81 1.84
N LYS A 135 7.95 5.48 1.64
CA LYS A 135 8.35 4.49 2.65
C LYS A 135 9.84 4.52 2.95
N GLU A 136 10.70 4.79 1.97
CA GLU A 136 12.16 4.89 2.15
C GLU A 136 12.57 6.16 2.92
N ASN A 137 11.90 7.30 2.68
CA ASN A 137 12.24 8.60 3.27
C ASN A 137 11.56 8.88 4.61
N MET A 138 10.39 8.27 4.88
CA MET A 138 9.74 8.31 6.19
C MET A 138 10.46 7.35 7.15
N GLY A 139 11.70 7.69 7.52
CA GLY A 139 12.41 7.02 8.60
C GLY A 139 11.49 6.81 9.80
N SER A 140 11.08 5.57 10.00
CA SER A 140 10.63 5.02 11.26
C SER A 140 9.52 5.78 12.03
N GLN A 141 8.35 6.13 11.47
CA GLN A 141 7.09 6.27 12.25
C GLN A 141 5.81 5.85 11.47
N ALA A 142 5.44 4.56 11.64
CA ALA A 142 4.15 3.83 11.45
C ALA A 142 3.46 3.78 10.06
N GLU A 143 3.17 2.65 9.40
CA GLU A 143 3.60 1.23 9.43
C GLU A 143 3.69 0.76 7.97
N PRO A 144 4.74 -0.01 7.62
CA PRO A 144 4.49 -1.43 7.34
C PRO A 144 5.51 -2.27 8.11
N GLN A 145 5.06 -3.00 9.12
CA GLN A 145 5.86 -4.05 9.72
C GLN A 145 6.07 -5.12 8.65
N THR A 146 7.33 -5.37 8.27
CA THR A 146 7.66 -6.53 7.44
C THR A 146 7.11 -7.79 8.09
N LEU A 147 6.77 -8.83 7.31
CA LEU A 147 6.19 -10.04 7.88
C LEU A 147 7.10 -10.63 8.98
N GLU A 148 8.42 -10.54 8.80
CA GLU A 148 9.44 -10.90 9.78
C GLU A 148 9.31 -10.10 11.08
N GLU A 149 9.18 -8.77 11.03
CA GLU A 149 8.96 -7.93 12.22
C GLU A 149 7.65 -8.27 12.95
N VAL A 150 6.59 -8.59 12.21
CA VAL A 150 5.29 -8.99 12.81
C VAL A 150 5.42 -10.34 13.53
N ILE A 151 6.14 -11.30 12.93
CA ILE A 151 6.31 -12.65 13.49
C ILE A 151 7.06 -12.64 14.82
N ASP A 152 8.05 -11.76 14.95
CA ASP A 152 8.91 -11.65 16.15
C ASP A 152 8.22 -10.97 17.33
N LEU A 153 7.08 -10.30 17.11
CA LEU A 153 6.32 -9.69 18.19
C LEU A 153 5.64 -10.75 19.07
N PRO A 154 5.59 -10.53 20.40
CA PRO A 154 4.72 -11.28 21.28
C PRO A 154 3.25 -11.23 20.78
N VAL A 155 2.54 -12.35 20.88
CA VAL A 155 1.13 -12.44 20.43
C VAL A 155 0.24 -11.42 21.17
N ALA A 156 0.52 -11.15 22.44
CA ALA A 156 -0.17 -10.12 23.21
C ALA A 156 0.00 -8.72 22.58
N ASP A 157 1.18 -8.40 22.05
CA ASP A 157 1.43 -7.11 21.41
C ASP A 157 0.73 -7.01 20.06
N LEU A 158 0.64 -8.11 19.30
CA LEU A 158 -0.17 -8.16 18.08
C LEU A 158 -1.64 -7.89 18.37
N ILE A 159 -2.19 -8.50 19.42
CA ILE A 159 -3.57 -8.25 19.87
C ILE A 159 -3.77 -6.78 20.25
N ASN A 160 -2.84 -6.20 21.01
CA ASN A 160 -2.91 -4.81 21.45
C ASN A 160 -2.87 -3.81 20.28
N LYS A 161 -1.96 -4.04 19.31
CA LYS A 161 -1.81 -3.22 18.10
C LYS A 161 -3.05 -3.28 17.19
N GLY A 162 -3.77 -4.40 17.19
CA GLY A 162 -5.03 -4.54 16.47
C GLY A 162 -4.87 -5.06 15.04
N GLU A 163 -5.99 -5.14 14.32
CA GLU A 163 -5.99 -5.56 12.92
C GLU A 163 -5.32 -4.51 12.02
N SER A 164 -4.53 -4.98 11.06
CA SER A 164 -3.74 -4.15 10.15
C SER A 164 -3.68 -4.79 8.77
N LYS A 165 -2.85 -4.24 7.87
CA LYS A 165 -2.63 -4.88 6.56
C LYS A 165 -2.04 -6.28 6.69
N SER A 166 -1.22 -6.52 7.71
CA SER A 166 -0.50 -7.76 7.98
C SER A 166 -1.05 -8.57 9.16
N VAL A 167 -2.05 -8.07 9.91
CA VAL A 167 -2.66 -8.76 11.05
C VAL A 167 -4.18 -8.83 10.88
N GLU A 168 -4.77 -10.02 11.06
CA GLU A 168 -6.23 -10.24 11.02
C GLU A 168 -6.66 -11.03 12.25
N PHE A 169 -7.82 -10.72 12.83
CA PHE A 169 -8.42 -11.49 13.91
C PHE A 169 -9.65 -12.26 13.44
N LYS A 170 -9.80 -13.48 13.97
CA LYS A 170 -11.00 -14.29 13.81
C LYS A 170 -11.35 -14.89 15.17
N SER A 171 -12.61 -14.75 15.55
CA SER A 171 -13.10 -15.26 16.82
C SER A 171 -12.98 -16.78 16.96
N SER A 172 -13.01 -17.49 15.84
CA SER A 172 -13.08 -18.95 15.78
C SER A 172 -12.77 -19.47 14.38
N LEU A 173 -12.61 -20.79 14.26
CA LEU A 173 -12.50 -21.53 13.00
C LEU A 173 -13.82 -22.23 12.60
N ILE A 174 -14.66 -22.58 13.58
CA ILE A 174 -15.88 -23.40 13.41
C ILE A 174 -17.09 -22.74 14.08
N TRP A 175 -16.93 -22.17 15.27
CA TRP A 175 -18.04 -21.73 16.12
C TRP A 175 -18.60 -20.33 15.77
N ASP A 176 -19.89 -20.21 15.50
CA ASP A 176 -20.54 -18.91 15.31
C ASP A 176 -21.00 -18.34 16.65
N TYR A 177 -20.30 -17.33 17.16
CA TYR A 177 -20.63 -16.67 18.44
C TYR A 177 -21.94 -15.88 18.41
N LYS A 178 -22.48 -15.52 17.24
CA LYS A 178 -23.77 -14.83 17.14
C LYS A 178 -24.94 -15.80 17.15
N LYS A 179 -24.77 -16.96 16.51
CA LYS A 179 -25.81 -18.01 16.43
C LYS A 179 -25.68 -19.10 17.49
N GLU A 180 -24.58 -19.09 18.24
CA GLU A 180 -24.23 -20.08 19.25
C GLU A 180 -24.26 -21.53 18.73
N GLN A 181 -23.74 -21.75 17.52
CA GLN A 181 -23.69 -23.07 16.90
C GLN A 181 -22.52 -23.20 15.90
N PRO A 182 -22.12 -24.42 15.50
CA PRO A 182 -21.13 -24.62 14.45
C PRO A 182 -21.61 -24.05 13.11
N ASN A 183 -20.72 -23.40 12.37
CA ASN A 183 -21.01 -22.82 11.08
C ASN A 183 -19.88 -23.05 10.08
N LYS A 184 -20.15 -23.86 9.05
CA LYS A 184 -19.19 -24.22 7.99
C LYS A 184 -18.66 -23.00 7.21
N LEU A 185 -19.39 -21.89 7.19
CA LEU A 185 -18.97 -20.66 6.52
C LEU A 185 -17.79 -19.98 7.22
N ILE A 186 -17.55 -20.25 8.51
CA ILE A 186 -16.43 -19.63 9.24
C ILE A 186 -15.10 -20.11 8.69
N GLY A 187 -14.97 -21.41 8.40
CA GLY A 187 -13.79 -21.95 7.74
C GLY A 187 -13.51 -21.32 6.38
N MET A 188 -14.56 -21.05 5.58
CA MET A 188 -14.44 -20.31 4.32
C MET A 188 -13.95 -18.86 4.54
N ILE A 189 -14.45 -18.17 5.57
CA ILE A 189 -14.02 -16.81 5.90
C ILE A 189 -12.54 -16.78 6.33
N VAL A 190 -12.10 -17.79 7.09
CA VAL A 190 -10.68 -17.98 7.43
C VAL A 190 -9.85 -18.24 6.16
N ALA A 191 -10.30 -19.13 5.27
CA ALA A 191 -9.64 -19.36 3.99
C ALA A 191 -9.55 -18.11 3.12
N ARG A 192 -10.59 -17.26 3.12
CA ARG A 192 -10.60 -15.96 2.43
C ARG A 192 -9.49 -15.05 2.95
N ALA A 193 -9.37 -14.92 4.27
CA ALA A 193 -8.30 -14.12 4.90
C ALA A 193 -6.90 -14.66 4.54
N ILE A 194 -6.73 -15.99 4.54
CA ILE A 194 -5.47 -16.62 4.13
C ILE A 194 -5.18 -16.32 2.65
N SER A 195 -6.15 -16.46 1.75
CA SER A 195 -5.94 -16.15 0.33
C SER A 195 -5.58 -14.69 0.09
N SER A 196 -6.18 -13.75 0.83
CA SER A 196 -5.86 -12.33 0.68
C SER A 196 -4.44 -12.02 1.16
N PHE A 197 -3.96 -12.65 2.24
CA PHE A 197 -2.57 -12.57 2.65
C PHE A 197 -1.61 -13.17 1.60
N MET A 198 -1.92 -14.35 1.08
CA MET A 198 -1.11 -15.02 0.05
C MET A 198 -0.96 -14.17 -1.22
N ASN A 199 -2.03 -13.48 -1.62
CA ASN A 199 -2.02 -12.63 -2.81
C ASN A 199 -1.42 -11.24 -2.56
N SER A 200 -1.14 -10.87 -1.31
CA SER A 200 -0.55 -9.57 -0.94
C SER A 200 0.87 -9.77 -0.39
N GLU A 201 1.19 -9.25 0.80
CA GLU A 201 2.55 -9.31 1.37
C GLU A 201 2.73 -10.43 2.40
N GLY A 202 1.78 -11.37 2.49
CA GLY A 202 1.66 -12.26 3.63
C GLY A 202 1.06 -11.58 4.86
N GLY A 203 1.05 -12.29 5.99
CA GLY A 203 0.51 -11.76 7.24
C GLY A 203 0.37 -12.82 8.34
N VAL A 204 -0.21 -12.39 9.46
CA VAL A 204 -0.53 -13.20 10.63
C VAL A 204 -2.02 -13.13 10.89
N LEU A 205 -2.66 -14.30 10.93
CA LEU A 205 -4.06 -14.46 11.33
C LEU A 205 -4.10 -15.04 12.74
N LEU A 206 -4.75 -14.36 13.67
CA LEU A 206 -5.03 -14.86 15.02
C LEU A 206 -6.44 -15.42 15.09
N ILE A 207 -6.58 -16.68 15.50
CA ILE A 207 -7.85 -17.37 15.69
C ILE A 207 -8.09 -17.59 17.19
N GLY A 208 -9.27 -17.21 17.68
CA GLY A 208 -9.60 -17.16 19.10
C GLY A 208 -9.57 -15.74 19.68
N VAL A 209 -9.57 -14.71 18.83
CA VAL A 209 -9.59 -13.29 19.22
C VAL A 209 -10.71 -12.59 18.45
N ASP A 210 -11.53 -11.79 19.13
CA ASP A 210 -12.59 -11.02 18.46
C ASP A 210 -12.10 -9.64 17.95
N ASN A 211 -12.96 -8.97 17.19
CA ASN A 211 -12.66 -7.66 16.61
C ASN A 211 -12.49 -6.55 17.66
N ASN A 212 -12.87 -6.80 18.93
CA ASN A 212 -12.65 -5.88 20.04
C ASN A 212 -11.35 -6.20 20.80
N ARG A 213 -10.49 -7.07 20.24
CA ARG A 213 -9.23 -7.55 20.84
C ARG A 213 -9.44 -8.43 22.07
N LYS A 214 -10.64 -8.96 22.30
CA LYS A 214 -10.91 -9.87 23.40
C LYS A 214 -10.42 -11.28 23.05
N VAL A 215 -9.64 -11.88 23.96
CA VAL A 215 -9.22 -13.28 23.84
C VAL A 215 -10.40 -14.19 24.21
N LEU A 216 -10.94 -14.88 23.21
CA LEU A 216 -12.03 -15.84 23.35
C LEU A 216 -11.50 -17.25 23.62
N GLY A 217 -10.39 -17.61 22.99
CA GLY A 217 -9.78 -18.94 23.03
C GLY A 217 -10.37 -19.91 21.99
N LEU A 218 -9.80 -21.11 21.93
CA LEU A 218 -10.21 -22.17 21.00
C LEU A 218 -11.19 -23.20 21.58
N ASP A 219 -11.57 -23.10 22.86
CA ASP A 219 -12.39 -24.13 23.55
C ASP A 219 -13.68 -24.50 22.79
N LYS A 220 -14.38 -23.51 22.25
CA LYS A 220 -15.61 -23.72 21.47
C LYS A 220 -15.35 -24.49 20.18
N ASP A 221 -14.23 -24.22 19.49
CA ASP A 221 -13.83 -24.93 18.28
C ASP A 221 -13.37 -26.35 18.62
N LEU A 222 -12.52 -26.51 19.65
CA LEU A 222 -12.03 -27.80 20.11
C LEU A 222 -13.17 -28.72 20.56
N ALA A 223 -14.23 -28.18 21.16
CA ALA A 223 -15.43 -28.93 21.53
C ALA A 223 -16.24 -29.44 20.32
N GLN A 224 -16.11 -28.83 19.15
CA GLN A 224 -16.70 -29.35 17.89
C GLN A 224 -15.79 -30.39 17.22
N LEU A 225 -14.57 -30.53 17.70
CA LEU A 225 -13.59 -31.50 17.29
C LEU A 225 -13.45 -32.55 18.40
N LYS A 226 -12.50 -33.49 18.26
CA LYS A 226 -12.21 -34.45 19.34
C LYS A 226 -11.37 -33.84 20.48
N GLY A 227 -11.36 -32.51 20.61
CA GLY A 227 -10.77 -31.79 21.75
C GLY A 227 -9.25 -31.59 21.77
N SER A 228 -8.52 -31.83 20.67
CA SER A 228 -7.06 -31.69 20.66
C SER A 228 -6.52 -30.69 19.63
N ARG A 229 -5.31 -30.17 19.88
CA ARG A 229 -4.54 -29.34 18.93
C ARG A 229 -4.34 -30.02 17.59
N ASP A 230 -4.04 -31.32 17.61
CA ASP A 230 -3.83 -32.11 16.39
C ASP A 230 -5.09 -32.16 15.51
N GLU A 231 -6.27 -32.29 16.13
CA GLU A 231 -7.54 -32.29 15.40
C GLU A 231 -7.89 -30.89 14.88
N PHE A 232 -7.52 -29.83 15.61
CA PHE A 232 -7.63 -28.45 15.13
C PHE A 232 -6.73 -28.23 13.90
N GLU A 233 -5.47 -28.65 13.95
CA GLU A 233 -4.52 -28.53 12.84
C GLU A 233 -4.97 -29.35 11.62
N LEU A 234 -5.50 -30.57 11.84
CA LEU A 234 -6.06 -31.39 10.78
C LEU A 234 -7.27 -30.71 10.14
N HIS A 235 -8.19 -30.16 10.95
CA HIS A 235 -9.36 -29.44 10.46
C HIS A 235 -8.96 -28.19 9.67
N PHE A 236 -8.04 -27.40 10.21
CA PHE A 236 -7.47 -26.22 9.55
C PHE A 236 -6.81 -26.59 8.20
N THR A 237 -6.03 -27.67 8.18
CA THR A 237 -5.39 -28.17 6.96
C THR A 237 -6.43 -28.59 5.92
N ASN A 238 -7.52 -29.23 6.34
CA ASN A 238 -8.63 -29.58 5.45
C ASN A 238 -9.33 -28.33 4.87
N ILE A 239 -9.54 -27.29 5.68
CA ILE A 239 -10.06 -25.99 5.20
C ILE A 239 -9.14 -25.44 4.10
N VAL A 240 -7.84 -25.28 4.39
CA VAL A 240 -6.87 -24.75 3.40
C VAL A 240 -6.89 -25.59 2.12
N ASN A 241 -6.84 -26.92 2.24
CA ASN A 241 -6.81 -27.82 1.10
C ASN A 241 -8.07 -27.74 0.23
N ASN A 242 -9.25 -27.63 0.87
CA ASN A 242 -10.54 -27.62 0.18
C ASN A 242 -10.79 -26.28 -0.53
N TYR A 243 -10.48 -25.16 0.14
CA TYR A 243 -10.78 -23.82 -0.38
C TYR A 243 -9.67 -23.26 -1.27
N LEU A 244 -8.40 -23.51 -0.92
CA LEU A 244 -7.23 -22.86 -1.54
C LEU A 244 -6.34 -23.84 -2.31
N GLY A 245 -6.56 -25.15 -2.16
CA GLY A 245 -5.76 -26.19 -2.79
C GLY A 245 -4.50 -26.56 -2.00
N LYS A 246 -4.13 -27.84 -2.10
CA LYS A 246 -3.03 -28.47 -1.31
C LYS A 246 -1.66 -27.83 -1.53
N ILE A 247 -1.42 -27.25 -2.71
CA ILE A 247 -0.13 -26.64 -3.07
C ILE A 247 0.22 -25.43 -2.19
N ASN A 248 -0.78 -24.79 -1.56
CA ASN A 248 -0.60 -23.58 -0.77
C ASN A 248 -0.35 -23.85 0.72
N ARG A 249 -0.62 -25.06 1.23
CA ARG A 249 -0.42 -25.43 2.64
C ARG A 249 1.03 -25.23 3.14
N PRO A 250 2.10 -25.50 2.36
CA PRO A 250 3.48 -25.24 2.78
C PRO A 250 3.83 -23.77 3.03
N LEU A 251 3.02 -22.83 2.51
CA LEU A 251 3.19 -21.39 2.74
C LEU A 251 2.59 -20.92 4.07
N ILE A 252 2.00 -21.82 4.84
CA ILE A 252 1.30 -21.53 6.08
C ILE A 252 1.98 -22.26 7.24
N ASN A 253 2.34 -21.52 8.27
CA ASN A 253 2.80 -22.06 9.54
C ASN A 253 1.73 -21.82 10.62
N LEU A 254 1.17 -22.89 11.16
CA LEU A 254 0.21 -22.84 12.26
C LEU A 254 0.94 -23.18 13.56
N ARG A 255 0.82 -22.33 14.57
CA ARG A 255 1.29 -22.59 15.94
C ARG A 255 0.23 -22.16 16.94
N PHE A 256 0.39 -22.59 18.19
CA PHE A 256 -0.51 -22.24 19.28
C PHE A 256 0.25 -21.38 20.31
N SER A 257 -0.45 -20.39 20.87
CA SER A 257 0.07 -19.54 21.95
C SER A 257 -0.97 -19.44 23.04
N GLU A 258 -0.52 -19.46 24.30
CA GLU A 258 -1.38 -19.27 25.45
C GLU A 258 -1.37 -17.78 25.86
N ILE A 259 -2.55 -17.17 25.95
CA ILE A 259 -2.76 -15.78 26.33
C ILE A 259 -3.97 -15.75 27.28
N GLU A 260 -3.83 -15.13 28.46
CA GLU A 260 -4.90 -15.07 29.48
C GLU A 260 -5.47 -16.46 29.84
N ASN A 261 -4.60 -17.48 29.96
CA ASN A 261 -4.96 -18.89 30.19
C ASN A 261 -5.89 -19.49 29.11
N LYS A 262 -5.89 -18.90 27.91
CA LYS A 262 -6.66 -19.37 26.76
C LYS A 262 -5.72 -19.63 25.60
N GLU A 263 -5.99 -20.69 24.88
CA GLU A 263 -5.23 -21.03 23.69
C GLU A 263 -5.71 -20.21 22.49
N VAL A 264 -4.78 -19.63 21.74
CA VAL A 264 -4.99 -18.88 20.50
C VAL A 264 -4.17 -19.54 19.40
N ALA A 265 -4.77 -19.75 18.23
CA ALA A 265 -4.06 -20.23 17.06
C ALA A 265 -3.46 -19.05 16.29
N VAL A 266 -2.15 -19.12 16.04
CA VAL A 266 -1.36 -18.13 15.31
C VAL A 266 -1.01 -18.72 13.95
N VAL A 267 -1.56 -18.13 12.89
CA VAL A 267 -1.39 -18.60 11.51
C VAL A 267 -0.52 -17.60 10.76
N VAL A 268 0.73 -17.96 10.52
CA VAL A 268 1.66 -17.15 9.72
C VAL A 268 1.53 -17.58 8.26
N VAL A 269 1.20 -16.63 7.39
CA VAL A 269 0.95 -16.85 5.96
C VAL A 269 2.00 -16.09 5.14
N LYS A 270 2.73 -16.81 4.31
CA LYS A 270 3.69 -16.22 3.37
C LYS A 270 2.99 -15.78 2.08
N LYS A 271 3.52 -14.74 1.43
CA LYS A 271 3.16 -14.39 0.04
C LYS A 271 3.35 -15.61 -0.86
N ALA A 272 2.36 -15.88 -1.70
CA ALA A 272 2.41 -16.98 -2.64
C ALA A 272 3.23 -16.61 -3.87
N PRO A 273 4.00 -17.56 -4.45
CA PRO A 273 4.74 -17.33 -5.68
C PRO A 273 3.83 -17.30 -6.93
N ARG A 274 2.53 -17.54 -6.76
CA ARG A 274 1.50 -17.55 -7.81
C ARG A 274 0.15 -17.08 -7.22
N PRO A 275 -0.77 -16.57 -8.06
CA PRO A 275 -2.13 -16.20 -7.64
C PRO A 275 -2.87 -17.35 -6.95
N VAL A 276 -3.49 -17.07 -5.80
CA VAL A 276 -4.29 -18.02 -5.03
C VAL A 276 -5.76 -17.63 -5.10
N TYR A 277 -6.59 -18.52 -5.62
CA TYR A 277 -8.03 -18.31 -5.70
C TYR A 277 -8.74 -19.12 -4.63
N LEU A 278 -9.75 -18.52 -4.01
CA LEU A 278 -10.67 -19.21 -3.13
C LEU A 278 -11.76 -19.89 -3.98
N LYS A 279 -11.98 -21.18 -3.74
CA LYS A 279 -13.01 -21.97 -4.41
C LYS A 279 -14.10 -22.39 -3.44
N TYR A 280 -15.34 -22.00 -3.72
CA TYR A 280 -16.50 -22.37 -2.90
C TYR A 280 -17.77 -22.45 -3.75
N GLU A 281 -18.55 -23.52 -3.60
CA GLU A 281 -19.83 -23.73 -4.30
C GLU A 281 -19.77 -23.45 -5.83
N GLY A 282 -18.69 -23.90 -6.47
CA GLY A 282 -18.48 -23.71 -7.91
C GLY A 282 -18.02 -22.30 -8.33
N LYS A 283 -17.94 -21.35 -7.39
CA LYS A 283 -17.37 -20.02 -7.61
C LYS A 283 -15.88 -20.03 -7.34
N THR A 284 -15.15 -19.23 -8.10
CA THR A 284 -13.73 -18.96 -7.94
C THR A 284 -13.56 -17.46 -7.76
N GLU A 285 -13.01 -17.04 -6.62
CA GLU A 285 -12.88 -15.63 -6.24
C GLU A 285 -11.40 -15.31 -5.95
N PHE A 286 -10.98 -14.10 -6.31
CA PHE A 286 -9.63 -13.61 -6.06
C PHE A 286 -9.68 -12.48 -5.03
N PHE A 287 -9.00 -12.68 -3.89
CA PHE A 287 -9.00 -11.70 -2.80
C PHE A 287 -7.62 -11.10 -2.59
N ILE A 288 -7.57 -9.82 -2.24
CA ILE A 288 -6.35 -9.10 -1.83
C ILE A 288 -6.56 -8.39 -0.48
N ARG A 289 -5.47 -8.03 0.19
CA ARG A 289 -5.52 -7.13 1.35
C ARG A 289 -5.61 -5.67 0.88
N SER A 290 -6.65 -4.96 1.33
CA SER A 290 -6.76 -3.51 1.24
C SER A 290 -7.00 -2.95 2.64
N GLY A 291 -5.98 -2.29 3.20
CA GLY A 291 -5.95 -1.98 4.63
C GLY A 291 -6.11 -3.24 5.47
N ASN A 292 -6.98 -3.20 6.48
CA ASN A 292 -7.31 -4.35 7.33
C ASN A 292 -8.42 -5.26 6.76
N SER A 293 -8.79 -5.11 5.49
CA SER A 293 -9.91 -5.84 4.89
C SER A 293 -9.48 -6.76 3.74
N SER A 294 -10.23 -7.85 3.55
CA SER A 294 -10.09 -8.73 2.38
C SER A 294 -11.09 -8.30 1.31
N GLN A 295 -10.59 -7.77 0.18
CA GLN A 295 -11.42 -7.28 -0.93
C GLN A 295 -11.38 -8.28 -2.08
N SER A 296 -12.55 -8.57 -2.67
CA SER A 296 -12.61 -9.34 -3.91
C SER A 296 -12.30 -8.41 -5.07
N LEU A 297 -11.48 -8.88 -6.00
CA LEU A 297 -11.30 -8.23 -7.29
C LEU A 297 -12.17 -8.93 -8.33
N ASP A 298 -12.69 -8.16 -9.28
CA ASP A 298 -13.28 -8.73 -10.48
C ASP A 298 -12.21 -9.32 -11.41
N VAL A 299 -12.64 -9.94 -12.52
CA VAL A 299 -11.72 -10.59 -13.46
C VAL A 299 -10.73 -9.59 -14.09
N SER A 300 -11.18 -8.37 -14.40
CA SER A 300 -10.35 -7.34 -15.02
C SER A 300 -9.31 -6.83 -14.02
N GLU A 301 -9.77 -6.44 -12.83
CA GLU A 301 -8.93 -5.97 -11.73
C GLU A 301 -7.91 -7.03 -11.29
N ALA A 302 -8.34 -8.29 -11.15
CA ALA A 302 -7.46 -9.39 -10.81
C ALA A 302 -6.39 -9.61 -11.88
N THR A 303 -6.73 -9.50 -13.17
CA THR A 303 -5.78 -9.66 -14.27
C THR A 303 -4.69 -8.58 -14.22
N GLU A 304 -5.07 -7.32 -13.99
CA GLU A 304 -4.10 -6.23 -13.82
C GLU A 304 -3.23 -6.43 -12.59
N TYR A 305 -3.86 -6.74 -11.45
CA TYR A 305 -3.16 -6.97 -10.20
C TYR A 305 -2.13 -8.10 -10.32
N ILE A 306 -2.50 -9.20 -10.97
CA ILE A 306 -1.63 -10.36 -11.14
C ILE A 306 -0.38 -10.00 -11.96
N LYS A 307 -0.53 -9.25 -13.06
CA LYS A 307 0.60 -8.78 -13.87
C LYS A 307 1.58 -7.93 -13.07
N ASP A 308 1.05 -7.06 -12.19
CA ASP A 308 1.88 -6.18 -11.37
C ASP A 308 2.62 -6.94 -10.25
N HIS A 309 2.02 -8.01 -9.71
CA HIS A 309 2.55 -8.71 -8.52
C HIS A 309 3.33 -9.98 -8.86
N TRP A 310 3.11 -10.55 -10.04
CA TRP A 310 3.83 -11.70 -10.59
C TRP A 310 4.11 -11.47 -12.09
N PRO A 311 5.07 -10.60 -12.44
CA PRO A 311 5.34 -10.24 -13.84
C PRO A 311 5.91 -11.38 -14.69
N ASP A 312 6.44 -12.43 -14.04
CA ASP A 312 7.06 -13.59 -14.69
C ASP A 312 6.08 -14.76 -14.95
N LEU A 313 4.78 -14.56 -14.71
CA LEU A 313 3.70 -15.55 -14.91
C LEU A 313 3.02 -15.37 -16.27
#